data_AF-A0A917ERP2-F1
#
_entry.id   AF-A0A917ERP2-F1
#
_cell.length_a   1.000
_cell.length_b   1.000
_cell.length_c   1.000
_cell.angle_alpha   90.00
_cell.angle_beta   90.00
_cell.angle_gamma   90.00
#
_symmetry.space_group_name_H-M   'P 1'
#
loop_
_entity.id
_entity.type
_entity.pdbx_description
1 polymer ?
#
loop_
_entity_poly.entity_id
_entity_poly.type
_entity_poly.pdbx_seq_one_letter_code
_entity_poly.pdbx_strand_id
1 'polypeptide(L)'
;MKKMKKLFSSILFFTLVLTGCQSESKEVAKEEATASTVNKEEVKKEKEEKKELASKEEKKKEEKSTKTVTPVKKEEVKVQEKPKVESAVKVVQGEQKKKVEETKKDFIYTDKQHTFTLQFPAHWKDVKVNHSNWNEDTKASINFTVNIKNEDHSISSILVFDNEELADTYLSSGVFHELGKANGLTYLYIRPSEAPEKFYTNEYREDLEVLRKFVETDVPQVMKTFKLLP
;
A
#
# COMPACT_ATOMS: atom_id res chain seq x y z
N MET A 1 36.77 -32.52 22.57
CA MET A 1 36.31 -33.92 22.80
C MET A 1 34.80 -34.00 22.54
N LYS A 2 34.29 -35.18 22.12
CA LYS A 2 32.86 -35.63 22.09
C LYS A 2 31.84 -34.66 21.45
N LYS A 3 31.34 -34.87 20.21
CA LYS A 3 30.50 -35.95 19.62
C LYS A 3 28.98 -35.75 19.79
N MET A 4 28.30 -35.55 18.64
CA MET A 4 26.98 -36.10 18.24
C MET A 4 25.74 -35.61 19.03
N LYS A 5 24.51 -35.56 18.48
CA LYS A 5 23.88 -36.48 17.50
C LYS A 5 22.99 -35.77 16.46
N LYS A 6 22.79 -36.44 15.31
CA LYS A 6 21.71 -36.19 14.33
C LYS A 6 20.46 -37.00 14.71
N LEU A 7 19.27 -36.44 14.43
CA LEU A 7 18.01 -37.14 14.12
C LEU A 7 17.32 -36.21 13.10
N PHE A 8 17.25 -36.48 11.79
CA PHE A 8 16.54 -37.52 11.03
C PHE A 8 15.01 -37.52 11.15
N SER A 9 14.39 -37.38 9.97
CA SER A 9 13.16 -38.04 9.54
C SER A 9 11.82 -37.61 10.15
N SER A 10 11.05 -36.86 9.37
CA SER A 10 9.82 -37.46 8.83
C SER A 10 9.52 -36.96 7.42
N ILE A 11 9.34 -37.90 6.50
CA ILE A 11 8.88 -37.67 5.13
C ILE A 11 7.38 -37.94 5.14
N LEU A 12 6.57 -37.01 4.64
CA LEU A 12 5.16 -37.27 4.32
C LEU A 12 4.91 -36.96 2.85
N PHE A 13 5.04 -37.99 2.00
CA PHE A 13 4.52 -37.94 0.64
C PHE A 13 2.99 -37.99 0.72
N PHE A 14 2.31 -37.01 0.12
CA PHE A 14 0.89 -37.11 -0.19
C PHE A 14 0.68 -37.03 -1.70
N THR A 15 0.96 -38.14 -2.38
CA THR A 15 0.62 -38.35 -3.79
C THR A 15 -0.88 -38.57 -3.91
N LEU A 16 -1.64 -37.50 -4.15
CA LEU A 16 -3.05 -37.62 -4.55
C LEU A 16 -3.13 -37.92 -6.05
N VAL A 17 -3.37 -39.19 -6.39
CA VAL A 17 -3.66 -39.60 -7.77
C VAL A 17 -5.15 -39.36 -8.04
N LEU A 18 -5.46 -38.39 -8.89
CA LEU A 18 -6.79 -38.27 -9.49
C LEU A 18 -6.76 -38.83 -10.91
N THR A 19 -7.14 -40.11 -11.01
CA THR A 19 -7.51 -40.75 -12.28
C THR A 19 -8.71 -40.04 -12.90
N GLY A 20 -8.63 -39.76 -14.20
CA GLY A 20 -9.64 -38.98 -14.90
C GLY A 20 -10.97 -39.71 -15.16
N CYS A 21 -11.97 -38.93 -15.55
CA CYS A 21 -13.15 -39.43 -16.25
C CYS A 21 -13.11 -38.87 -17.68
N GLN A 22 -12.68 -39.70 -18.62
CA GLN A 22 -12.68 -39.41 -20.04
C GLN A 22 -14.01 -39.91 -20.60
N SER A 23 -14.85 -39.02 -21.15
CA SER A 23 -16.04 -39.42 -21.91
C SER A 23 -16.08 -38.69 -23.24
N GLU A 24 -15.76 -39.42 -24.31
CA GLU A 24 -15.84 -38.98 -25.70
C GLU A 24 -17.23 -39.24 -26.31
N SER A 25 -17.51 -38.55 -27.42
CA SER A 25 -18.60 -38.78 -28.39
C SER A 25 -20.03 -38.47 -27.90
N LYS A 26 -20.85 -37.70 -28.64
CA LYS A 26 -21.09 -37.87 -30.08
C LYS A 26 -21.38 -36.56 -30.83
N GLU A 27 -20.81 -36.50 -32.03
CA GLU A 27 -21.29 -35.74 -33.18
C GLU A 27 -22.60 -36.35 -33.73
N VAL A 28 -23.51 -35.51 -34.26
CA VAL A 28 -24.30 -35.71 -35.53
C VAL A 28 -25.47 -34.72 -35.64
N ALA A 29 -25.71 -34.28 -36.89
CA ALA A 29 -26.92 -33.66 -37.46
C ALA A 29 -27.28 -32.20 -37.14
N LYS A 30 -27.16 -31.37 -38.20
CA LYS A 30 -28.13 -30.30 -38.52
C LYS A 30 -29.49 -30.93 -38.85
N GLU A 31 -30.58 -30.26 -38.49
CA GLU A 31 -31.80 -30.25 -39.29
C GLU A 31 -32.47 -28.86 -39.17
N GLU A 32 -33.30 -28.50 -40.16
CA GLU A 32 -33.82 -27.14 -40.34
C GLU A 32 -35.13 -26.85 -39.58
N ALA A 33 -35.37 -25.54 -39.45
CA ALA A 33 -36.61 -24.84 -39.16
C ALA A 33 -37.94 -25.63 -39.04
N THR A 34 -38.70 -25.31 -37.98
CA THR A 34 -40.13 -25.00 -38.13
C THR A 34 -40.58 -24.06 -37.01
N ALA A 35 -41.50 -23.15 -37.35
CA ALA A 35 -42.06 -22.19 -36.39
C ALA A 35 -43.47 -22.63 -35.97
N SER A 36 -43.74 -22.67 -34.67
CA SER A 36 -45.11 -22.74 -34.12
C SER A 36 -45.20 -22.05 -32.75
N THR A 37 -45.61 -20.78 -32.83
CA THR A 37 -46.76 -20.19 -32.14
C THR A 37 -47.27 -20.75 -30.79
N VAL A 38 -47.48 -19.82 -29.85
CA VAL A 38 -48.45 -19.82 -28.72
C VAL A 38 -48.21 -20.81 -27.55
N ASN A 39 -47.75 -20.29 -26.41
CA ASN A 39 -48.66 -20.12 -25.26
C ASN A 39 -48.17 -19.06 -24.25
N LYS A 40 -49.14 -18.45 -23.57
CA LYS A 40 -49.02 -17.33 -22.63
C LYS A 40 -50.05 -17.63 -21.53
N GLU A 41 -49.73 -17.33 -20.26
CA GLU A 41 -50.42 -17.87 -19.06
C GLU A 41 -50.05 -19.36 -18.85
N GLU A 42 -49.81 -19.91 -17.65
CA GLU A 42 -49.79 -19.43 -16.25
C GLU A 42 -48.38 -19.77 -15.65
N VAL A 43 -47.91 -19.41 -14.45
CA VAL A 43 -48.49 -19.59 -13.09
C VAL A 43 -47.91 -18.54 -12.13
N LYS A 44 -48.74 -18.14 -11.16
CA LYS A 44 -48.47 -17.18 -10.09
C LYS A 44 -48.88 -17.82 -8.77
N LYS A 45 -48.17 -17.52 -7.66
CA LYS A 45 -48.14 -18.25 -6.36
C LYS A 45 -47.21 -19.50 -6.42
N GLU A 46 -46.56 -19.94 -5.35
CA GLU A 46 -46.36 -19.37 -4.00
C GLU A 46 -44.88 -18.90 -3.83
N LYS A 47 -44.31 -18.53 -2.67
CA LYS A 47 -44.81 -18.38 -1.29
C LYS A 47 -44.06 -17.27 -0.52
N GLU A 48 -44.70 -16.83 0.55
CA GLU A 48 -44.12 -16.17 1.72
C GLU A 48 -43.41 -17.17 2.64
N GLU A 49 -42.29 -16.78 3.27
CA GLU A 49 -42.15 -16.82 4.73
C GLU A 49 -40.90 -16.06 5.23
N LYS A 50 -40.92 -15.69 6.52
CA LYS A 50 -39.85 -15.03 7.30
C LYS A 50 -39.47 -13.59 6.93
N LYS A 51 -40.38 -12.69 7.30
CA LYS A 51 -40.03 -11.37 7.87
C LYS A 51 -40.34 -11.38 9.37
N GLU A 52 -39.39 -11.82 10.21
CA GLU A 52 -39.50 -11.61 11.67
C GLU A 52 -38.13 -11.60 12.35
N LEU A 53 -37.68 -10.40 12.74
CA LEU A 53 -37.10 -10.06 14.05
C LEU A 53 -36.51 -8.64 13.99
N ALA A 54 -37.30 -7.68 14.46
CA ALA A 54 -36.85 -6.34 14.79
C ALA A 54 -37.18 -6.05 16.27
N SER A 55 -36.40 -5.15 16.88
CA SER A 55 -36.61 -4.49 18.17
C SER A 55 -36.67 -5.34 19.46
N LYS A 56 -35.61 -5.17 20.27
CA LYS A 56 -35.63 -4.71 21.68
C LYS A 56 -34.28 -4.00 21.87
N GLU A 57 -34.14 -2.68 21.82
CA GLU A 57 -34.84 -1.59 22.54
C GLU A 57 -34.55 -1.56 24.04
N GLU A 58 -33.74 -0.55 24.43
CA GLU A 58 -33.65 0.12 25.74
C GLU A 58 -33.20 -0.71 26.99
N LYS A 59 -32.62 -0.13 28.06
CA LYS A 59 -32.65 1.27 28.56
C LYS A 59 -31.49 1.53 29.56
N LYS A 60 -31.26 2.82 29.90
CA LYS A 60 -30.63 3.32 31.16
C LYS A 60 -29.11 3.08 31.33
N LYS A 61 -28.32 3.94 32.00
CA LYS A 61 -28.53 5.24 32.68
C LYS A 61 -27.15 5.93 32.79
N GLU A 62 -26.90 7.11 32.23
CA GLU A 62 -26.98 8.43 32.90
C GLU A 62 -26.48 8.49 34.37
N GLU A 63 -25.24 8.97 34.55
CA GLU A 63 -24.78 9.87 35.62
C GLU A 63 -23.36 10.37 35.23
N LYS A 64 -22.83 11.56 35.53
CA LYS A 64 -23.27 12.93 35.92
C LYS A 64 -22.01 13.55 36.59
N SER A 65 -21.81 14.86 36.45
CA SER A 65 -20.86 15.66 37.26
C SER A 65 -19.35 15.48 36.92
N THR A 66 -18.46 16.49 37.04
CA THR A 66 -18.64 17.89 37.46
C THR A 66 -17.61 18.82 36.78
N LYS A 67 -17.92 20.12 36.74
CA LYS A 67 -16.98 21.22 36.45
C LYS A 67 -15.68 21.13 37.27
N THR A 68 -14.56 21.53 36.66
CA THR A 68 -13.66 22.53 37.27
C THR A 68 -13.23 23.53 36.21
N VAL A 69 -13.61 24.80 36.41
CA VAL A 69 -13.09 25.95 35.65
C VAL A 69 -12.08 26.63 36.56
N THR A 70 -10.86 26.87 36.08
CA THR A 70 -9.91 27.78 36.73
C THR A 70 -9.36 28.75 35.68
N PRO A 71 -9.54 30.08 35.85
CA PRO A 71 -9.09 31.05 34.87
C PRO A 71 -7.58 31.28 34.98
N VAL A 72 -6.86 31.24 33.85
CA VAL A 72 -5.48 31.72 33.78
C VAL A 72 -5.49 33.26 33.75
N LYS A 73 -4.68 33.84 34.63
CA LYS A 73 -4.63 35.27 34.91
C LYS A 73 -3.95 36.00 33.74
N LYS A 74 -4.56 37.09 33.25
CA LYS A 74 -3.82 38.11 32.48
C LYS A 74 -2.81 38.78 33.40
N GLU A 75 -1.60 39.02 32.90
CA GLU A 75 -0.69 40.00 33.46
C GLU A 75 -0.19 40.90 32.32
N GLU A 76 -0.71 42.12 32.28
CA GLU A 76 -0.20 43.20 31.43
C GLU A 76 1.02 43.81 32.12
N VAL A 77 2.17 43.84 31.43
CA VAL A 77 3.28 44.74 31.79
C VAL A 77 3.57 45.65 30.60
N LYS A 78 3.61 46.95 30.89
CA LYS A 78 3.56 48.05 29.94
C LYS A 78 4.94 48.69 29.76
N VAL A 79 5.37 48.77 28.51
CA VAL A 79 6.22 49.81 27.88
C VAL A 79 7.34 50.46 28.71
N GLN A 80 8.57 50.37 28.21
CA GLN A 80 9.48 51.52 28.18
C GLN A 80 10.06 51.72 26.78
N GLU A 81 10.27 52.99 26.42
CA GLU A 81 10.68 53.43 25.09
C GLU A 81 12.20 53.53 24.89
N LYS A 82 12.60 53.86 23.66
CA LYS A 82 13.96 53.98 23.14
C LYS A 82 14.78 55.07 23.85
N PRO A 83 16.11 55.10 23.61
CA PRO A 83 16.55 56.12 22.63
C PRO A 83 17.43 55.59 21.48
N LYS A 84 17.70 56.49 20.53
CA LYS A 84 18.28 56.30 19.20
C LYS A 84 19.68 56.94 19.13
N VAL A 85 20.70 56.21 18.69
CA VAL A 85 21.95 56.70 18.05
C VAL A 85 22.43 55.58 17.10
N GLU A 86 22.31 55.68 15.77
CA GLU A 86 23.21 56.34 14.80
C GLU A 86 24.58 55.67 14.55
N SER A 87 24.76 55.27 13.28
CA SER A 87 26.00 55.38 12.48
C SER A 87 27.23 54.53 12.81
N ALA A 88 27.39 53.40 12.10
CA ALA A 88 28.70 52.96 11.59
C ALA A 88 28.56 52.08 10.33
N VAL A 89 29.00 52.59 9.18
CA VAL A 89 29.22 51.77 7.97
C VAL A 89 30.50 50.96 8.17
N LYS A 90 30.45 49.64 7.94
CA LYS A 90 31.66 48.89 7.59
C LYS A 90 31.38 47.80 6.57
N VAL A 91 31.84 48.05 5.35
CA VAL A 91 31.92 47.06 4.28
C VAL A 91 32.88 45.95 4.72
N VAL A 92 32.39 44.72 4.77
CA VAL A 92 33.22 43.51 4.76
C VAL A 92 32.65 42.57 3.72
N GLN A 93 33.43 42.30 2.69
CA GLN A 93 33.11 41.29 1.68
C GLN A 93 33.18 39.91 2.34
N GLY A 94 32.04 39.43 2.84
CA GLY A 94 31.89 38.03 3.25
C GLY A 94 31.86 37.16 2.00
N GLU A 95 32.83 36.26 1.86
CA GLU A 95 32.90 35.30 0.76
C GLU A 95 31.57 34.56 0.61
N GLN A 96 30.90 34.75 -0.53
CA GLN A 96 29.87 33.82 -0.95
C GLN A 96 30.54 32.48 -1.24
N LYS A 97 30.65 31.64 -0.21
CA LYS A 97 30.89 30.19 -0.38
C LYS A 97 29.74 29.65 -1.20
N LYS A 98 29.93 29.66 -2.53
CA LYS A 98 29.09 29.01 -3.51
C LYS A 98 29.10 27.53 -3.15
N LYS A 99 28.12 27.12 -2.34
CA LYS A 99 27.83 25.73 -2.02
C LYS A 99 27.68 25.04 -3.36
N VAL A 100 28.69 24.27 -3.76
CA VAL A 100 28.63 23.44 -4.94
C VAL A 100 27.56 22.41 -4.62
N GLU A 101 26.36 22.66 -5.12
CA GLU A 101 25.25 21.74 -5.05
C GLU A 101 25.62 20.58 -5.98
N GLU A 102 26.32 19.61 -5.39
CA GLU A 102 26.70 18.38 -6.05
C GLU A 102 25.42 17.67 -6.45
N THR A 103 25.06 17.81 -7.74
CA THR A 103 23.85 17.24 -8.32
C THR A 103 23.96 15.73 -8.26
N LYS A 104 23.43 15.16 -7.18
CA LYS A 104 23.34 13.72 -6.97
C LYS A 104 22.63 13.14 -8.20
N LYS A 105 23.17 12.05 -8.73
CA LYS A 105 22.63 11.38 -9.93
C LYS A 105 21.65 10.30 -9.53
N ASP A 106 20.67 10.07 -10.39
CA ASP A 106 19.80 8.90 -10.34
C ASP A 106 20.63 7.61 -10.40
N PHE A 107 20.08 6.54 -9.83
CA PHE A 107 20.76 5.25 -9.73
C PHE A 107 19.78 4.09 -9.99
N ILE A 108 20.31 2.93 -10.36
CA ILE A 108 19.49 1.75 -10.63
C ILE A 108 19.42 0.88 -9.38
N TYR A 109 18.22 0.69 -8.84
CA TYR A 109 17.90 -0.40 -7.94
C TYR A 109 17.72 -1.70 -8.75
N THR A 110 18.18 -2.82 -8.21
CA THR A 110 18.09 -4.14 -8.85
C THR A 110 17.68 -5.19 -7.83
N ASP A 111 16.53 -5.82 -8.05
CA ASP A 111 16.15 -7.02 -7.34
C ASP A 111 16.54 -8.23 -8.20
N LYS A 112 17.58 -8.95 -7.75
CA LYS A 112 18.06 -10.17 -8.42
C LYS A 112 17.25 -11.41 -8.06
N GLN A 113 16.52 -11.40 -6.94
CA GLN A 113 15.70 -12.53 -6.49
C GLN A 113 14.39 -12.59 -7.29
N HIS A 114 13.81 -11.43 -7.60
CA HIS A 114 12.57 -11.29 -8.36
C HIS A 114 12.79 -10.74 -9.77
N THR A 115 14.04 -10.75 -10.24
CA THR A 115 14.47 -10.45 -11.61
C THR A 115 13.91 -9.13 -12.19
N PHE A 116 14.09 -8.01 -11.48
CA PHE A 116 13.68 -6.69 -12.00
C PHE A 116 14.63 -5.55 -11.60
N THR A 117 14.45 -4.40 -12.25
CA THR A 117 15.16 -3.14 -11.98
C THR A 117 14.20 -1.95 -11.89
N LEU A 118 14.61 -0.92 -11.16
CA LEU A 118 13.96 0.39 -11.06
C LEU A 118 15.03 1.48 -11.13
N GLN A 119 14.74 2.62 -11.78
CA GLN A 119 15.54 3.83 -11.67
C GLN A 119 15.03 4.66 -10.49
N PHE A 120 15.85 4.78 -9.46
CA PHE A 120 15.60 5.61 -8.29
C PHE A 120 16.15 7.02 -8.54
N PRO A 121 15.37 8.07 -8.25
CA PRO A 121 15.87 9.43 -8.30
C PRO A 121 16.89 9.63 -7.18
N ALA A 122 17.82 10.56 -7.38
CA ALA A 122 18.98 10.70 -6.50
C ALA A 122 18.68 10.97 -5.00
N HIS A 123 17.49 11.50 -4.68
CA HIS A 123 17.03 11.72 -3.30
C HIS A 123 16.48 10.47 -2.61
N TRP A 124 16.26 9.36 -3.33
CA TRP A 124 15.85 8.07 -2.76
C TRP A 124 17.01 7.25 -2.17
N LYS A 125 18.23 7.81 -2.07
CA LYS A 125 19.42 7.12 -1.55
C LYS A 125 19.26 6.55 -0.12
N ASP A 126 18.34 7.11 0.66
CA ASP A 126 18.06 6.72 2.06
C ASP A 126 16.76 5.90 2.20
N VAL A 127 16.11 5.55 1.07
CA VAL A 127 14.96 4.64 1.06
C VAL A 127 15.45 3.22 1.38
N LYS A 128 14.88 2.62 2.42
CA LYS A 128 15.11 1.24 2.80
C LYS A 128 14.25 0.32 1.93
N VAL A 129 14.78 -0.85 1.62
CA VAL A 129 14.03 -1.90 0.91
C VAL A 129 14.01 -3.16 1.78
N ASN A 130 12.83 -3.75 1.96
CA ASN A 130 12.63 -4.93 2.79
C ASN A 130 11.81 -5.99 2.05
N HIS A 131 12.34 -7.21 2.00
CA HIS A 131 11.69 -8.38 1.46
C HIS A 131 10.95 -9.14 2.55
N SER A 132 9.62 -9.10 2.51
CA SER A 132 8.73 -9.86 3.40
C SER A 132 7.52 -10.31 2.60
N ASN A 133 6.80 -11.33 3.05
CA ASN A 133 5.45 -11.55 2.51
C ASN A 133 4.53 -10.46 3.09
N TRP A 134 3.59 -9.95 2.29
CA TRP A 134 2.56 -9.06 2.83
C TRP A 134 1.46 -9.91 3.48
N ASN A 135 1.02 -10.94 2.76
CA ASN A 135 0.06 -11.93 3.21
C ASN A 135 0.38 -13.30 2.57
N GLU A 136 -0.44 -14.29 2.87
CA GLU A 136 -0.32 -15.66 2.35
C GLU A 136 -0.63 -15.76 0.84
N ASP A 137 -1.37 -14.78 0.29
CA ASP A 137 -1.72 -14.68 -1.14
C ASP A 137 -0.52 -14.29 -2.03
N THR A 138 0.44 -13.53 -1.47
CA THR A 138 1.63 -13.07 -2.20
C THR A 138 2.78 -14.06 -2.12
N LYS A 139 3.40 -14.37 -3.27
CA LYS A 139 4.67 -15.13 -3.34
C LYS A 139 5.80 -14.36 -2.66
N ALA A 140 5.82 -13.03 -2.82
CA ALA A 140 6.73 -12.10 -2.16
C ALA A 140 6.16 -10.67 -2.18
N SER A 141 6.60 -9.83 -1.23
CA SER A 141 6.49 -8.37 -1.31
C SER A 141 7.86 -7.71 -1.13
N ILE A 142 8.10 -6.65 -1.91
CA ILE A 142 9.27 -5.79 -1.86
C ILE A 142 8.78 -4.43 -1.39
N ASN A 143 9.00 -4.13 -0.11
CA ASN A 143 8.48 -2.95 0.56
C ASN A 143 9.53 -1.82 0.57
N PHE A 144 9.12 -0.62 0.16
CA PHE A 144 9.95 0.58 0.15
C PHE A 144 9.54 1.48 1.31
N THR A 145 10.48 1.81 2.21
CA THR A 145 10.21 2.67 3.36
C THR A 145 11.18 3.84 3.43
N VAL A 146 10.69 4.98 3.90
CA VAL A 146 11.49 6.19 4.17
C VAL A 146 11.50 6.47 5.66
N ASN A 147 12.63 6.89 6.21
CA ASN A 147 12.71 7.31 7.60
C ASN A 147 12.37 8.80 7.74
N ILE A 148 11.38 9.13 8.57
CA ILE A 148 10.99 10.51 8.89
C ILE A 148 10.89 10.62 10.41
N LYS A 149 11.57 11.61 11.01
CA LYS A 149 11.65 11.80 12.48
C LYS A 149 12.01 10.52 13.27
N ASN A 150 12.92 9.70 12.74
CA ASN A 150 13.38 8.41 13.28
C ASN A 150 12.38 7.24 13.17
N GLU A 151 11.23 7.41 12.53
CA GLU A 151 10.27 6.35 12.26
C GLU A 151 10.25 5.95 10.78
N ASP A 152 10.10 4.65 10.50
CA ASP A 152 10.03 4.13 9.13
C ASP A 152 8.58 4.12 8.65
N HIS A 153 8.33 4.79 7.51
CA HIS A 153 7.03 4.88 6.87
C HIS A 153 7.08 4.23 5.50
N SER A 154 6.13 3.32 5.22
CA SER A 154 5.98 2.75 3.88
C SER A 154 5.60 3.83 2.88
N ILE A 155 6.19 3.79 1.69
CA ILE A 155 5.85 4.65 0.56
C ILE A 155 5.26 3.87 -0.61
N SER A 156 5.61 2.59 -0.75
CA SER A 156 5.06 1.67 -1.74
C SER A 156 5.49 0.22 -1.44
N SER A 157 4.77 -0.75 -1.99
CA SER A 157 5.20 -2.14 -2.07
C SER A 157 4.99 -2.67 -3.49
N ILE A 158 5.96 -3.43 -4.01
CA ILE A 158 5.80 -4.29 -5.19
C ILE A 158 5.44 -5.69 -4.71
N LEU A 159 4.38 -6.26 -5.28
CA LEU A 159 3.94 -7.63 -5.01
C LEU A 159 4.28 -8.54 -6.17
N VAL A 160 4.63 -9.77 -5.84
CA VAL A 160 4.83 -10.85 -6.79
C VAL A 160 3.78 -11.93 -6.52
N PHE A 161 2.97 -12.24 -7.52
CA PHE A 161 2.01 -13.34 -7.52
C PHE A 161 2.47 -14.42 -8.50
N ASP A 162 2.33 -15.69 -8.13
CA ASP A 162 2.45 -16.84 -9.04
C ASP A 162 1.07 -17.46 -9.40
N ASN A 163 -0.01 -16.79 -9.02
CA ASN A 163 -1.38 -17.06 -9.46
C ASN A 163 -1.95 -15.82 -10.16
N GLU A 164 -2.26 -15.94 -11.45
CA GLU A 164 -2.77 -14.85 -12.28
C GLU A 164 -4.20 -14.44 -11.93
N GLU A 165 -5.11 -15.39 -11.66
CA GLU A 165 -6.50 -15.11 -11.26
C GLU A 165 -6.57 -14.32 -9.94
N LEU A 166 -5.64 -14.61 -9.02
CA LEU A 166 -5.51 -13.89 -7.76
C LEU A 166 -4.96 -12.47 -8.00
N ALA A 167 -3.94 -12.30 -8.85
CA ALA A 167 -3.43 -10.99 -9.22
C ALA A 167 -4.51 -10.12 -9.91
N ASP A 168 -5.31 -10.71 -10.80
CA ASP A 168 -6.41 -10.03 -11.50
C ASP A 168 -7.54 -9.63 -10.53
N THR A 169 -7.78 -10.41 -9.47
CA THR A 169 -8.70 -10.06 -8.38
C THR A 169 -8.20 -8.82 -7.62
N TYR A 170 -6.90 -8.75 -7.33
CA TYR A 170 -6.28 -7.59 -6.68
C TYR A 170 -6.30 -6.34 -7.57
N LEU A 171 -5.98 -6.48 -8.86
CA LEU A 171 -6.10 -5.42 -9.88
C LEU A 171 -7.53 -4.85 -9.97
N SER A 172 -8.53 -5.73 -9.93
CA SER A 172 -9.96 -5.35 -10.03
C SER A 172 -10.45 -4.43 -8.90
N SER A 173 -9.71 -4.31 -7.79
CA SER A 173 -10.03 -3.36 -6.72
C SER A 173 -9.70 -1.89 -7.07
N GLY A 174 -8.91 -1.65 -8.13
CA GLY A 174 -8.49 -0.31 -8.57
C GLY A 174 -7.41 0.37 -7.72
N VAL A 175 -7.01 -0.23 -6.59
CA VAL A 175 -5.92 0.29 -5.72
C VAL A 175 -4.54 -0.18 -6.17
N PHE A 176 -4.49 -1.28 -6.92
CA PHE A 176 -3.28 -1.91 -7.43
C PHE A 176 -3.05 -1.54 -8.89
N HIS A 177 -1.78 -1.56 -9.29
CA HIS A 177 -1.35 -1.22 -10.64
C HIS A 177 -0.39 -2.28 -11.17
N GLU A 178 -0.63 -2.81 -12.37
CA GLU A 178 0.27 -3.78 -13.00
C GLU A 178 1.60 -3.13 -13.41
N LEU A 179 2.71 -3.82 -13.15
CA LEU A 179 4.06 -3.49 -13.62
C LEU A 179 4.49 -4.38 -14.80
N GLY A 180 4.00 -5.62 -14.84
CA GLY A 180 4.19 -6.56 -15.94
C GLY A 180 4.09 -8.02 -15.50
N LYS A 181 4.27 -8.93 -16.45
CA LYS A 181 4.21 -10.39 -16.27
C LYS A 181 5.43 -11.07 -16.90
N ALA A 182 6.04 -12.04 -16.23
CA ALA A 182 7.11 -12.88 -16.78
C ALA A 182 7.30 -14.18 -15.97
N ASN A 183 7.72 -15.26 -16.62
CA ASN A 183 8.03 -16.55 -15.98
C ASN A 183 6.90 -17.12 -15.10
N GLY A 184 5.64 -16.86 -15.47
CA GLY A 184 4.46 -17.23 -14.67
C GLY A 184 4.22 -16.36 -13.44
N LEU A 185 4.93 -15.24 -13.30
CA LEU A 185 4.77 -14.27 -12.22
C LEU A 185 4.07 -13.00 -12.73
N THR A 186 3.14 -12.48 -11.95
CA THR A 186 2.53 -11.15 -12.14
C THR A 186 3.04 -10.19 -11.08
N TYR A 187 3.50 -9.02 -11.52
CA TYR A 187 4.07 -7.98 -10.68
C TYR A 187 3.08 -6.82 -10.57
N LEU A 188 2.61 -6.55 -9.35
CA LEU A 188 1.75 -5.40 -9.05
C LEU A 188 2.51 -4.41 -8.16
N TYR A 189 2.11 -3.14 -8.14
CA TYR A 189 2.47 -2.24 -7.04
C TYR A 189 1.25 -1.59 -6.40
N ILE A 190 1.42 -1.25 -5.13
CA ILE A 190 0.46 -0.48 -4.34
C ILE A 190 1.18 0.68 -3.64
N ARG A 191 0.39 1.69 -3.28
CA ARG A 191 0.77 2.82 -2.43
C ARG A 191 -0.08 2.84 -1.16
N PRO A 192 0.44 3.34 -0.02
CA PRO A 192 -0.41 3.65 1.12
C PRO A 192 -1.55 4.58 0.69
N SER A 193 -2.78 4.25 1.06
CA SER A 193 -3.97 5.06 0.77
C SER A 193 -4.04 6.32 1.65
N GLU A 194 -3.46 6.27 2.85
CA GLU A 194 -3.51 7.32 3.85
C GLU A 194 -2.16 7.49 4.55
N ALA A 195 -1.87 8.71 5.00
CA ALA A 195 -0.75 8.97 5.89
C ALA A 195 -1.11 8.56 7.34
N PRO A 196 -0.12 8.19 8.19
CA PRO A 196 -0.39 7.84 9.59
C PRO A 196 -1.04 9.00 10.36
N GLU A 197 -2.01 8.71 11.23
CA GLU A 197 -2.91 9.71 11.85
C GLU A 197 -2.18 10.93 12.46
N LYS A 198 -1.03 10.71 13.13
CA LYS A 198 -0.21 11.78 13.74
C LYS A 198 0.18 12.90 12.75
N PHE A 199 0.28 12.60 11.45
CA PHE A 199 0.66 13.55 10.42
C PHE A 199 -0.40 14.62 10.13
N TYR A 200 -1.65 14.42 10.55
CA TYR A 200 -2.72 15.42 10.41
C TYR A 200 -2.68 16.51 11.51
N THR A 201 -1.67 16.50 12.38
CA THR A 201 -1.41 17.55 13.36
C THR A 201 -0.43 18.60 12.82
N ASN A 202 -0.50 19.84 13.35
CA ASN A 202 0.36 20.94 12.89
C ASN A 202 1.87 20.67 13.06
N GLU A 203 2.27 19.82 14.01
CA GLU A 203 3.67 19.46 14.29
C GLU A 203 4.33 18.66 13.15
N TYR A 204 3.54 17.93 12.38
CA TYR A 204 4.00 17.01 11.33
C TYR A 204 3.64 17.50 9.92
N ARG A 205 3.25 18.76 9.76
CA ARG A 205 2.81 19.30 8.47
C ARG A 205 3.88 19.24 7.39
N GLU A 206 5.12 19.60 7.70
CA GLU A 206 6.23 19.52 6.74
C GLU A 206 6.59 18.06 6.41
N ASP A 207 6.56 17.19 7.42
CA ASP A 207 6.79 15.75 7.26
C ASP A 207 5.71 15.10 6.37
N LEU A 208 4.45 15.55 6.46
CA LEU A 208 3.33 15.08 5.64
C LEU A 208 3.53 15.44 4.17
N GLU A 209 3.96 16.67 3.88
CA GLU A 209 4.25 17.10 2.52
C GLU A 209 5.45 16.33 1.92
N VAL A 210 6.47 16.01 2.74
CA VAL A 210 7.56 15.11 2.32
C VAL A 210 7.02 13.70 2.00
N LEU A 211 6.23 13.10 2.90
CA LEU A 211 5.66 11.76 2.71
C LEU A 211 4.74 11.71 1.47
N ARG A 212 3.86 12.71 1.30
CA ARG A 212 3.01 12.87 0.11
C ARG A 212 3.83 12.99 -1.16
N LYS A 213 4.91 13.77 -1.18
CA LYS A 213 5.79 13.85 -2.36
C LYS A 213 6.34 12.48 -2.73
N PHE A 214 6.80 11.68 -1.76
CA PHE A 214 7.24 10.30 -2.04
C PHE A 214 6.10 9.46 -2.64
N VAL A 215 4.94 9.40 -1.97
CA VAL A 215 3.82 8.51 -2.34
C VAL A 215 3.09 8.94 -3.63
N GLU A 216 2.76 10.22 -3.74
CA GLU A 216 1.89 10.75 -4.80
C GLU A 216 2.67 11.15 -6.05
N THR A 217 3.89 11.69 -5.88
CA THR A 217 4.70 12.19 -7.00
C THR A 217 5.82 11.22 -7.40
N ASP A 218 6.68 10.81 -6.47
CA ASP A 218 7.91 10.11 -6.82
C ASP A 218 7.67 8.62 -7.16
N VAL A 219 6.91 7.89 -6.32
CA VAL A 219 6.62 6.46 -6.51
C VAL A 219 6.05 6.17 -7.90
N PRO A 220 5.02 6.87 -8.42
CA PRO A 220 4.50 6.59 -9.76
C PRO A 220 5.51 6.83 -10.89
N GLN A 221 6.52 7.69 -10.71
CA GLN A 221 7.57 7.87 -11.71
C GLN A 221 8.61 6.76 -11.61
N VAL A 222 9.02 6.37 -10.40
CA VAL A 222 9.91 5.22 -10.17
C VAL A 222 9.30 3.95 -10.75
N MET A 223 8.02 3.68 -10.49
CA MET A 223 7.35 2.47 -10.96
C MET A 223 7.22 2.37 -12.48
N LYS A 224 7.11 3.50 -13.21
CA LYS A 224 7.17 3.51 -14.69
C LYS A 224 8.52 3.09 -15.25
N THR A 225 9.58 3.09 -14.44
CA THR A 225 10.92 2.65 -14.86
C THR A 225 11.16 1.16 -14.61
N PHE A 226 10.15 0.44 -14.09
CA PHE A 226 10.20 -1.00 -13.88
C PHE A 226 10.55 -1.73 -15.17
N LYS A 227 11.59 -2.56 -15.10
CA LYS A 227 12.01 -3.44 -16.18
C LYS A 227 12.39 -4.80 -15.61
N LEU A 228 11.78 -5.83 -16.17
CA LEU A 228 12.15 -7.21 -15.92
C LEU A 228 13.55 -7.48 -16.50
N LEU A 229 14.32 -8.29 -15.79
CA LEU A 229 15.61 -8.80 -16.28
C LEU A 229 15.37 -10.02 -17.18
N PRO A 230 16.23 -10.24 -18.19
CA PRO A 230 16.21 -11.44 -19.03
C PRO A 230 16.67 -12.70 -18.28
#